data_AF-A0A518RK96-F1
#
_entry.id   AF-A0A518RK96-F1
#
_cell.length_a   1.000
_cell.length_b   1.000
_cell.length_c   1.000
_cell.angle_alpha   90.00
_cell.angle_beta   90.00
_cell.angle_gamma   90.00
#
_symmetry.space_group_name_H-M   'P 1'
#
loop_
_entity.id
_entity.type
_entity.pdbx_description
1 polymer ?
#
loop_
_entity_poly.entity_id
_entity_poly.type
_entity_poly.pdbx_seq_one_letter_code
_entity_poly.pdbx_strand_id
1 'polypeptide(L)'
;MSVSARSTIFSLSGGLDSVPVGKPEESSRARLIGGEAGERDCFVHRLTSEGAMLSVNGPVAHGDRATIELPFGLAVEGAIVGDDPAALAFRFDAPMDVVGALARCLAALPAERRQMPRIELRQRLCIRHAGQVDFAWTRNLSPAGLGVETRTQLHVGEAVELTLDGLRPIQGEIRWTEQGQAGIAFFEEIGWQVLMPWLRQVADRRPPATRDSYTSPSPLGAVKNALKLEVASHVRSGSSWWNAQVLSLSNALVEFESDTEFAPLSGLWLSLPEIGGWPIRVIECHGTRHVAEFRLPLRPHEMARLSEVARPR
;
A
#
# COMPACT_ATOMS: atom_id res chain seq x y z
N MET A 1 2.53 -29.38 8.96
CA MET A 1 1.14 -29.05 8.60
C MET A 1 1.20 -27.92 7.59
N SER A 2 0.78 -28.18 6.34
CA SER A 2 0.98 -27.27 5.21
C SER A 2 0.04 -26.07 5.33
N VAL A 3 0.61 -24.88 5.52
CA VAL A 3 -0.11 -23.61 5.43
C VAL A 3 -0.33 -23.36 3.94
N SER A 4 -1.50 -23.77 3.42
CA SER A 4 -1.92 -23.42 2.06
C SER A 4 -1.97 -21.90 1.97
N ALA A 5 -1.03 -21.32 1.22
CA ALA A 5 -1.00 -19.90 0.92
C ALA A 5 -2.27 -19.57 0.12
N ARG A 6 -3.27 -19.00 0.80
CA ARG A 6 -4.50 -18.57 0.14
C ARG A 6 -4.21 -17.39 -0.77
N SER A 7 -4.75 -17.48 -1.97
CA SER A 7 -4.31 -16.73 -3.13
C SER A 7 -4.72 -15.26 -3.12
N THR A 8 -3.93 -14.44 -3.82
CA THR A 8 -4.16 -13.01 -3.96
C THR A 8 -4.87 -12.76 -5.29
N ILE A 9 -6.20 -12.81 -5.29
CA ILE A 9 -6.99 -12.55 -6.51
C ILE A 9 -7.29 -11.06 -6.65
N PHE A 10 -7.59 -10.35 -5.56
CA PHE A 10 -8.01 -8.95 -5.64
C PHE A 10 -6.80 -8.02 -5.62
N SER A 11 -6.74 -7.06 -6.54
CA SER A 11 -5.67 -6.07 -6.65
C SER A 11 -6.23 -4.65 -6.70
N LEU A 12 -5.70 -3.79 -5.84
CA LEU A 12 -5.95 -2.34 -5.88
C LEU A 12 -4.91 -1.58 -6.71
N SER A 13 -3.84 -2.24 -7.15
CA SER A 13 -2.91 -1.66 -8.13
C SER A 13 -3.57 -1.63 -9.51
N GLY A 14 -3.47 -0.50 -10.21
CA GLY A 14 -3.91 -0.35 -11.61
C GLY A 14 -2.94 -1.02 -12.58
N GLY A 15 -3.45 -1.52 -13.71
CA GLY A 15 -2.68 -2.20 -14.74
C GLY A 15 -3.16 -3.63 -15.02
N LEU A 16 -3.18 -3.98 -16.31
CA LEU A 16 -3.38 -5.35 -16.82
C LEU A 16 -2.08 -5.90 -17.43
N ASP A 17 -0.94 -5.46 -16.90
CA ASP A 17 0.36 -5.93 -17.37
C ASP A 17 0.45 -7.44 -17.15
N SER A 18 1.10 -8.12 -18.09
CA SER A 18 1.38 -9.55 -18.02
C SER A 18 2.33 -9.83 -16.86
N VAL A 19 1.79 -9.94 -15.65
CA VAL A 19 2.47 -10.51 -14.50
C VAL A 19 2.60 -12.02 -14.78
N PRO A 20 3.77 -12.65 -14.52
CA PRO A 20 3.88 -14.09 -14.64
C PRO A 20 2.76 -14.75 -13.83
N VAL A 21 1.98 -15.58 -14.53
CA VAL A 21 0.84 -16.30 -13.99
C VAL A 21 1.32 -17.10 -12.77
N GLY A 22 0.71 -16.84 -11.61
CA GLY A 22 0.98 -17.57 -10.38
C GLY A 22 0.70 -19.06 -10.56
N LYS A 23 1.11 -19.88 -9.59
CA LYS A 23 0.80 -21.32 -9.64
C LYS A 23 -0.73 -21.53 -9.72
N PRO A 24 -1.25 -22.59 -10.36
CA PRO A 24 -2.69 -22.81 -10.53
C PRO A 24 -3.51 -22.78 -9.23
N GLU A 25 -2.87 -23.13 -8.11
CA GLU A 25 -3.43 -23.07 -6.75
C GLU A 25 -3.77 -21.64 -6.30
N GLU A 26 -3.32 -20.62 -7.04
CA GLU A 26 -3.56 -19.21 -6.75
C GLU A 26 -4.76 -18.60 -7.50
N SER A 27 -5.51 -19.42 -8.25
CA SER A 27 -6.57 -18.96 -9.14
C SER A 27 -7.99 -19.22 -8.63
N SER A 28 -8.96 -18.43 -9.09
CA SER A 28 -10.38 -18.64 -8.86
C SER A 28 -11.07 -19.06 -10.14
N ARG A 29 -11.80 -20.19 -10.11
CA ARG A 29 -12.62 -20.63 -11.25
C ARG A 29 -13.70 -19.59 -11.56
N ALA A 30 -13.90 -19.31 -12.84
CA ALA A 30 -14.92 -18.41 -13.38
C ALA A 30 -15.43 -18.97 -14.72
N ARG A 31 -16.45 -18.31 -15.29
CA ARG A 31 -16.97 -18.63 -16.62
C ARG A 31 -16.78 -17.47 -17.57
N LEU A 32 -16.39 -17.76 -18.80
CA LEU A 32 -16.35 -16.81 -19.89
C LEU A 32 -17.47 -17.15 -20.87
N ILE A 33 -18.37 -16.20 -21.12
CA ILE A 33 -19.58 -16.38 -21.92
C ILE A 33 -19.50 -15.41 -23.10
N GLY A 34 -19.26 -15.90 -24.32
CA GLY A 34 -19.19 -15.05 -25.51
C GLY A 34 -18.19 -15.55 -26.56
N GLY A 35 -18.05 -14.79 -27.65
CA GLY A 35 -17.32 -15.22 -28.85
C GLY A 35 -18.06 -16.30 -29.67
N GLU A 36 -17.48 -16.73 -30.79
CA GLU A 36 -18.11 -17.73 -31.69
C GLU A 36 -18.30 -19.12 -31.05
N ALA A 37 -17.65 -19.37 -29.91
CA ALA A 37 -17.55 -20.69 -29.30
C ALA A 37 -18.39 -20.91 -28.02
N GLY A 38 -19.07 -19.87 -27.52
CA GLY A 38 -20.01 -19.99 -26.38
C GLY A 38 -19.36 -19.95 -24.99
N GLU A 39 -19.90 -20.74 -24.05
CA GLU A 39 -19.49 -20.78 -22.64
C GLU A 39 -18.19 -21.58 -22.45
N ARG A 40 -17.23 -21.03 -21.70
CA ARG A 40 -15.95 -21.68 -21.37
C ARG A 40 -15.62 -21.54 -19.88
N ASP A 41 -14.97 -22.56 -19.34
CA ASP A 41 -14.30 -22.46 -18.03
C ASP A 41 -13.03 -21.61 -18.15
N CYS A 42 -12.83 -20.71 -17.20
CA CYS A 42 -11.58 -19.96 -17.04
C CYS A 42 -11.16 -19.87 -15.57
N PHE A 43 -9.92 -19.45 -15.35
CA PHE A 43 -9.36 -19.27 -14.01
C PHE A 43 -8.81 -17.86 -13.89
N VAL A 44 -9.30 -17.11 -12.90
CA VAL A 44 -8.89 -15.75 -12.60
C VAL A 44 -7.72 -15.79 -11.63
N HIS A 45 -6.57 -15.26 -12.07
CA HIS A 45 -5.36 -15.15 -11.27
C HIS A 45 -5.27 -13.83 -10.54
N ARG A 46 -5.81 -12.77 -11.16
CA ARG A 46 -5.79 -11.41 -10.62
C ARG A 46 -6.99 -10.63 -11.13
N LEU A 47 -7.57 -9.79 -10.29
CA LEU A 47 -8.76 -8.98 -10.53
C LEU A 47 -8.47 -7.54 -10.09
N THR A 48 -8.49 -6.62 -11.04
CA THR A 48 -8.26 -5.18 -10.83
C THR A 48 -9.54 -4.40 -11.15
N SER A 49 -9.52 -3.08 -11.01
CA SER A 49 -10.65 -2.24 -11.43
C SER A 49 -10.85 -2.23 -12.95
N GLU A 50 -9.80 -2.46 -13.73
CA GLU A 50 -9.83 -2.34 -15.20
C GLU A 50 -10.00 -3.67 -15.92
N GLY A 51 -9.75 -4.79 -15.24
CA GLY A 51 -9.83 -6.10 -15.86
C GLY A 51 -9.42 -7.25 -14.94
N ALA A 52 -9.25 -8.42 -15.55
CA ALA A 52 -8.75 -9.61 -14.89
C ALA A 52 -7.61 -10.24 -15.69
N MET A 53 -6.62 -10.80 -15.00
CA MET A 53 -5.70 -11.76 -15.59
C MET A 53 -6.28 -13.15 -15.42
N LEU A 54 -6.36 -13.90 -16.51
CA LEU A 54 -7.00 -15.20 -16.52
C LEU A 54 -6.33 -16.19 -17.48
N SER A 55 -6.56 -17.48 -17.23
CA SER A 55 -6.27 -18.56 -18.17
C SER A 55 -7.58 -19.18 -18.64
N VAL A 56 -7.73 -19.39 -19.94
CA VAL A 56 -8.97 -19.92 -20.55
C VAL A 56 -8.73 -21.32 -21.10
N ASN A 57 -9.69 -22.20 -20.89
CA ASN A 57 -9.70 -23.50 -21.54
C ASN A 57 -10.34 -23.39 -22.94
N GLY A 58 -9.53 -23.56 -23.98
CA GLY A 58 -9.96 -23.56 -25.39
C GLY A 58 -9.66 -22.26 -26.14
N PRO A 59 -9.98 -22.18 -27.45
CA PRO A 59 -9.52 -21.09 -28.29
C PRO A 59 -10.22 -19.76 -27.97
N VAL A 60 -9.43 -18.70 -27.82
CA VAL A 60 -9.92 -17.32 -27.74
C VAL A 60 -8.98 -16.45 -28.55
N ALA A 61 -9.52 -15.45 -29.22
CA ALA A 61 -8.76 -14.49 -30.00
C ALA A 61 -8.68 -13.15 -29.27
N HIS A 62 -7.57 -12.44 -29.50
CA HIS A 62 -7.46 -11.05 -29.12
C HIS A 62 -8.65 -10.24 -29.69
N GLY A 63 -9.30 -9.44 -28.84
CA GLY A 63 -10.45 -8.62 -29.21
C GLY A 63 -11.81 -9.31 -29.06
N ASP A 64 -11.84 -10.62 -28.77
CA ASP A 64 -13.10 -11.34 -28.54
C ASP A 64 -13.91 -10.69 -27.41
N ARG A 65 -15.19 -10.43 -27.71
CA ARG A 65 -16.15 -9.87 -26.76
C ARG A 65 -16.81 -10.98 -25.97
N ALA A 66 -16.78 -10.86 -24.66
CA ALA A 66 -17.39 -11.84 -23.76
C ALA A 66 -17.83 -11.19 -22.45
N THR A 67 -18.55 -11.96 -21.66
CA THR A 67 -18.90 -11.69 -20.27
C THR A 67 -18.14 -12.65 -19.38
N ILE A 68 -17.41 -12.16 -18.38
CA ILE A 68 -16.84 -13.00 -17.33
C ILE A 68 -17.80 -13.07 -16.15
N GLU A 69 -18.20 -14.28 -15.75
CA GLU A 69 -19.00 -14.54 -14.56
C GLU A 69 -18.11 -15.12 -13.47
N LEU A 70 -17.96 -14.35 -12.39
CA LEU A 70 -17.19 -14.72 -11.21
C LEU A 70 -18.04 -15.58 -10.26
N PRO A 71 -17.43 -16.48 -9.47
CA PRO A 71 -18.16 -17.47 -8.67
C PRO A 71 -19.05 -16.90 -7.55
N PHE A 72 -18.99 -15.59 -7.32
CA PHE A 72 -19.84 -14.85 -6.37
C PHE A 72 -20.96 -14.04 -7.06
N GLY A 73 -21.34 -14.44 -8.28
CA GLY A 73 -22.50 -13.91 -9.01
C GLY A 73 -22.28 -12.54 -9.64
N LEU A 74 -21.01 -12.11 -9.80
CA LEU A 74 -20.67 -10.88 -10.51
C LEU A 74 -20.35 -11.21 -11.97
N ALA A 75 -21.17 -10.69 -12.88
CA ALA A 75 -20.95 -10.78 -14.33
C ALA A 75 -20.46 -9.42 -14.85
N VAL A 76 -19.40 -9.42 -15.66
CA VAL A 76 -18.78 -8.20 -16.20
C VAL A 76 -18.48 -8.37 -17.68
N GLU A 77 -18.92 -7.43 -18.49
CA GLU A 77 -18.65 -7.39 -19.93
C GLU A 77 -17.27 -6.80 -20.24
N GLY A 78 -16.66 -7.29 -21.31
CA GLY A 78 -15.32 -6.88 -21.69
C GLY A 78 -14.79 -7.54 -22.96
N ALA A 79 -13.48 -7.38 -23.17
CA ALA A 79 -12.76 -7.96 -24.29
C ALA A 79 -11.48 -8.69 -23.85
N ILE A 80 -11.15 -9.77 -24.56
CA ILE A 80 -9.88 -10.48 -24.42
C ILE A 80 -8.74 -9.62 -24.99
N VAL A 81 -7.64 -9.54 -24.26
CA VAL A 81 -6.41 -8.83 -24.63
C VAL A 81 -5.23 -9.78 -24.43
N GLY A 82 -4.50 -10.02 -25.52
CA GLY A 82 -3.36 -10.92 -25.59
C GLY A 82 -3.68 -12.20 -26.35
N ASP A 83 -2.63 -12.96 -26.65
CA ASP A 83 -2.71 -14.16 -27.51
C ASP A 83 -2.25 -15.44 -26.78
N ASP A 84 -1.66 -15.32 -25.60
CA ASP A 84 -1.24 -16.48 -24.79
C ASP A 84 -2.41 -16.95 -23.90
N PRO A 85 -3.04 -18.10 -24.19
CA PRO A 85 -4.19 -18.61 -23.44
C PRO A 85 -3.87 -18.95 -21.97
N ALA A 86 -2.60 -19.12 -21.61
CA ALA A 86 -2.19 -19.31 -20.23
C ALA A 86 -2.18 -17.99 -19.44
N ALA A 87 -2.07 -16.84 -20.12
CA ALA A 87 -1.82 -15.54 -19.52
C ALA A 87 -2.58 -14.40 -20.26
N LEU A 88 -3.90 -14.52 -20.37
CA LEU A 88 -4.73 -13.51 -21.02
C LEU A 88 -5.12 -12.40 -20.05
N ALA A 89 -5.19 -11.18 -20.55
CA ALA A 89 -5.92 -10.11 -19.91
C ALA A 89 -7.36 -10.09 -20.44
N PHE A 90 -8.31 -9.82 -19.56
CA PHE A 90 -9.69 -9.53 -19.91
C PHE A 90 -10.00 -8.13 -19.43
N ARG A 91 -10.18 -7.20 -20.36
CA ARG A 91 -10.41 -5.79 -20.08
C ARG A 91 -11.89 -5.51 -19.96
N PHE A 92 -12.32 -4.92 -18.86
CA PHE A 92 -13.71 -4.53 -18.64
C PHE A 92 -14.07 -3.30 -19.47
N ASP A 93 -15.33 -3.22 -19.89
CA ASP A 93 -15.84 -2.03 -20.59
C ASP A 93 -15.98 -0.82 -19.68
N ALA A 94 -16.28 -1.09 -18.40
CA ALA A 94 -16.41 -0.09 -17.36
C ALA A 94 -15.60 -0.54 -16.14
N PRO A 95 -14.97 0.40 -15.41
CA PRO A 95 -14.25 0.07 -14.19
C PRO A 95 -15.14 -0.62 -13.16
N MET A 96 -14.63 -1.68 -12.52
CA MET A 96 -15.32 -2.35 -11.42
C MET A 96 -14.90 -1.83 -10.04
N ASP A 97 -15.84 -1.81 -9.11
CA ASP A 97 -15.56 -1.65 -7.68
C ASP A 97 -14.98 -2.95 -7.11
N VAL A 98 -13.65 -3.05 -7.07
CA VAL A 98 -12.90 -4.22 -6.57
C VAL A 98 -13.19 -4.47 -5.08
N VAL A 99 -13.33 -3.41 -4.28
CA VAL A 99 -13.58 -3.54 -2.84
C VAL A 99 -15.02 -4.02 -2.60
N GLY A 100 -15.98 -3.54 -3.40
CA GLY A 100 -17.34 -4.06 -3.42
C GLY A 100 -17.43 -5.51 -3.91
N ALA A 101 -16.64 -5.88 -4.92
CA ALA A 101 -16.55 -7.27 -5.40
C ALA A 101 -16.00 -8.21 -4.31
N LEU A 102 -14.96 -7.78 -3.59
CA LEU A 102 -14.43 -8.50 -2.43
C LEU A 102 -15.48 -8.67 -1.32
N ALA A 103 -16.23 -7.61 -1.00
CA ALA A 103 -17.30 -7.69 0.00
C ALA A 103 -18.39 -8.71 -0.41
N ARG A 104 -18.80 -8.71 -1.69
CA ARG A 104 -19.74 -9.70 -2.24
C ARG A 104 -19.19 -11.12 -2.15
N CYS A 105 -17.93 -11.32 -2.53
CA CYS A 105 -17.24 -12.61 -2.42
C CYS A 105 -17.30 -13.15 -0.98
N LEU A 106 -16.96 -12.32 0.02
CA LEU A 106 -16.98 -12.72 1.41
C LEU A 106 -18.39 -12.97 1.97
N ALA A 107 -19.39 -12.24 1.49
CA ALA A 107 -20.78 -12.46 1.85
C ALA A 107 -21.31 -13.80 1.31
N ALA A 108 -20.86 -14.23 0.12
CA ALA A 108 -21.25 -15.49 -0.50
C ALA A 108 -20.63 -16.73 0.17
N LEU A 109 -19.56 -16.57 0.97
CA LEU A 109 -18.92 -17.68 1.68
C LEU A 109 -19.69 -18.07 2.96
N PRO A 110 -19.77 -19.38 3.29
CA PRO A 110 -20.22 -19.85 4.59
C PRO A 110 -19.42 -19.22 5.73
N ALA A 111 -20.04 -19.03 6.90
CA ALA A 111 -19.42 -18.33 8.03
C ALA A 111 -18.08 -18.97 8.46
N GLU A 112 -17.99 -20.29 8.39
CA GLU A 112 -16.81 -21.09 8.75
C GLU A 112 -15.66 -20.94 7.73
N ARG A 113 -15.96 -20.46 6.53
CA ARG A 113 -15.00 -20.28 5.42
C ARG A 113 -14.75 -18.81 5.07
N ARG A 114 -15.41 -17.87 5.75
CA ARG A 114 -15.29 -16.42 5.53
C ARG A 114 -13.95 -15.92 6.07
N GLN A 115 -12.90 -16.17 5.31
CA GLN A 115 -11.58 -15.59 5.55
C GLN A 115 -11.24 -14.66 4.41
N MET A 116 -10.74 -13.49 4.75
CA MET A 116 -10.36 -12.49 3.76
C MET A 116 -9.16 -13.01 2.94
N PRO A 117 -9.25 -13.02 1.61
CA PRO A 117 -8.10 -13.29 0.78
C PRO A 117 -7.03 -12.22 1.01
N ARG A 118 -5.79 -12.54 0.65
CA ARG A 118 -4.77 -11.51 0.51
C ARG A 118 -5.17 -10.58 -0.64
N ILE A 119 -5.01 -9.29 -0.43
CA ILE A 119 -5.30 -8.26 -1.41
C ILE A 119 -3.96 -7.70 -1.86
N GLU A 120 -3.73 -7.62 -3.16
CA GLU A 120 -2.57 -6.95 -3.71
C GLU A 120 -2.79 -5.43 -3.65
N LEU A 121 -1.78 -4.71 -3.15
CA LEU A 121 -1.75 -3.26 -3.17
C LEU A 121 -0.31 -2.80 -3.12
N ARG A 122 -0.04 -1.63 -3.70
CA ARG A 122 1.27 -0.99 -3.67
C ARG A 122 1.18 0.38 -3.00
N GLN A 123 1.32 0.37 -1.67
CA GLN A 123 1.37 1.55 -0.81
C GLN A 123 2.76 1.65 -0.18
N ARG A 124 3.28 2.87 -0.08
CA ARG A 124 4.47 3.12 0.74
C ARG A 124 4.06 3.01 2.22
N LEU A 125 4.92 2.41 3.02
CA LEU A 125 4.76 2.34 4.48
C LEU A 125 6.08 2.63 5.17
N CYS A 126 6.02 3.02 6.44
CA CYS A 126 7.17 2.99 7.34
C CYS A 126 7.21 1.68 8.11
N ILE A 127 8.39 1.09 8.21
CA ILE A 127 8.69 -0.04 9.08
C ILE A 127 9.66 0.47 10.15
N ARG A 128 9.24 0.41 11.40
CA ARG A 128 10.10 0.65 12.55
C ARG A 128 10.64 -0.69 13.05
N HIS A 129 11.95 -0.82 13.06
CA HIS A 129 12.70 -2.04 13.37
C HIS A 129 14.02 -1.62 14.05
N ALA A 130 14.51 -2.37 15.04
CA ALA A 130 15.76 -2.06 15.75
C ALA A 130 16.01 -0.57 16.14
N GLY A 131 14.96 0.19 16.46
CA GLY A 131 15.04 1.63 16.77
C GLY A 131 15.20 2.57 15.57
N GLN A 132 15.19 2.04 14.35
CA GLN A 132 15.24 2.76 13.08
C GLN A 132 13.87 2.77 12.41
N VAL A 133 13.66 3.70 11.49
CA VAL A 133 12.45 3.80 10.67
C VAL A 133 12.89 3.88 9.22
N ASP A 134 12.40 2.97 8.39
CA ASP A 134 12.68 2.93 6.96
C ASP A 134 11.38 2.87 6.15
N PHE A 135 11.47 3.29 4.88
CA PHE A 135 10.38 3.08 3.93
C PHE A 135 10.43 1.69 3.30
N ALA A 136 9.25 1.10 3.14
CA ALA A 136 9.01 -0.11 2.37
C ALA A 136 7.76 0.05 1.49
N TRP A 137 7.52 -0.93 0.62
CA TRP A 137 6.33 -0.98 -0.22
C TRP A 137 5.52 -2.21 0.10
N THR A 138 4.21 -2.08 0.26
CA THR A 138 3.32 -3.23 0.37
C THR A 138 3.33 -4.04 -0.93
N ARG A 139 3.21 -5.35 -0.81
CA ARG A 139 2.87 -6.26 -1.92
C ARG A 139 1.44 -6.75 -1.78
N ASN A 140 1.12 -7.29 -0.60
CA ASN A 140 -0.21 -7.79 -0.29
C ASN A 140 -0.53 -7.63 1.19
N LEU A 141 -1.82 -7.57 1.51
CA LEU A 141 -2.34 -7.41 2.86
C LEU A 141 -3.47 -8.41 3.13
N SER A 142 -3.50 -8.93 4.34
CA SER A 142 -4.60 -9.69 4.94
C SER A 142 -4.84 -9.18 6.36
N PRO A 143 -5.97 -9.57 7.01
CA PRO A 143 -6.21 -9.23 8.42
C PRO A 143 -5.08 -9.65 9.36
N ALA A 144 -4.39 -10.76 9.06
CA ALA A 144 -3.37 -11.35 9.93
C ALA A 144 -1.93 -10.99 9.55
N GLY A 145 -1.70 -10.27 8.45
CA GLY A 145 -0.33 -9.98 8.02
C GLY A 145 -0.20 -9.27 6.69
N LEU A 146 1.04 -8.85 6.42
CA LEU A 146 1.44 -8.02 5.30
C LEU A 146 2.69 -8.60 4.63
N GLY A 147 2.70 -8.66 3.30
CA GLY A 147 3.91 -8.84 2.50
C GLY A 147 4.47 -7.49 2.07
N VAL A 148 5.80 -7.30 2.17
CA VAL A 148 6.48 -6.05 1.81
C VAL A 148 7.69 -6.29 0.91
N GLU A 149 8.04 -5.28 0.13
CA GLU A 149 9.32 -5.08 -0.55
C GLU A 149 10.11 -4.01 0.18
N THR A 150 11.35 -4.30 0.54
CA THR A 150 12.23 -3.37 1.26
C THR A 150 13.70 -3.57 0.91
N ARG A 151 14.47 -2.49 1.00
CA ARG A 151 15.95 -2.54 0.93
C ARG A 151 16.58 -2.71 2.31
N THR A 152 15.80 -2.52 3.37
CA THR A 152 16.22 -2.73 4.74
C THR A 152 16.47 -4.21 4.99
N GLN A 153 17.59 -4.52 5.62
CA GLN A 153 17.87 -5.87 6.09
C GLN A 153 17.00 -6.16 7.32
N LEU A 154 16.00 -7.03 7.15
CA LEU A 154 15.13 -7.50 8.24
C LEU A 154 15.52 -8.92 8.63
N HIS A 155 15.28 -9.28 9.88
CA HIS A 155 15.59 -10.62 10.41
C HIS A 155 14.33 -11.37 10.84
N VAL A 156 14.24 -12.67 10.54
CA VAL A 156 13.13 -13.51 11.00
C VAL A 156 13.09 -13.54 12.53
N GLY A 157 11.89 -13.40 13.10
CA GLY A 157 11.66 -13.27 14.54
C GLY A 157 11.76 -11.84 15.07
N GLU A 158 12.15 -10.88 14.23
CA GLU A 158 12.23 -9.47 14.62
C GLU A 158 10.84 -8.86 14.79
N ALA A 159 10.62 -8.18 15.93
CA ALA A 159 9.43 -7.40 16.17
C ALA A 159 9.51 -6.04 15.45
N VAL A 160 8.45 -5.70 14.73
CA VAL A 160 8.36 -4.48 13.93
C VAL A 160 7.05 -3.75 14.18
N GLU A 161 7.07 -2.44 13.98
CA GLU A 161 5.86 -1.62 13.90
C GLU A 161 5.72 -1.06 12.49
N LEU A 162 4.51 -1.18 11.93
CA LEU A 162 4.18 -0.76 10.58
C LEU A 162 3.26 0.46 10.64
N THR A 163 3.59 1.49 9.87
CA THR A 163 2.69 2.65 9.68
C THR A 163 2.15 2.63 8.26
N LEU A 164 0.89 2.24 8.12
CA LEU A 164 0.11 2.41 6.90
C LEU A 164 -0.70 3.70 7.02
N ASP A 165 -0.68 4.49 5.95
CA ASP A 165 -1.40 5.74 5.85
C ASP A 165 -2.88 5.58 6.27
N GLY A 166 -3.30 6.31 7.29
CA GLY A 166 -4.69 6.41 7.75
C GLY A 166 -5.04 5.41 8.85
N LEU A 167 -4.20 4.39 9.07
CA LEU A 167 -4.35 3.42 10.14
C LEU A 167 -3.57 3.85 11.39
N ARG A 168 -3.87 3.18 12.51
CA ARG A 168 -2.98 3.19 13.67
C ARG A 168 -1.75 2.31 13.38
N PRO A 169 -0.61 2.54 14.05
CA PRO A 169 0.54 1.66 13.91
C PRO A 169 0.19 0.22 14.27
N ILE A 170 0.64 -0.72 13.44
CA ILE A 170 0.35 -2.15 13.58
C ILE A 170 1.63 -2.85 14.03
N GLN A 171 1.56 -3.60 15.13
CA GLN A 171 2.69 -4.41 15.59
C GLN A 171 2.69 -5.78 14.90
N GLY A 172 3.87 -6.29 14.61
CA GLY A 172 4.02 -7.63 14.07
C GLY A 172 5.43 -8.18 14.20
N GLU A 173 5.62 -9.36 13.62
CA GLU A 173 6.89 -10.09 13.60
C GLU A 173 7.22 -10.51 12.17
N ILE A 174 8.49 -10.38 11.80
CA ILE A 174 9.01 -10.89 10.54
C ILE A 174 9.01 -12.43 10.56
N ARG A 175 8.24 -13.05 9.66
CA ARG A 175 8.09 -14.51 9.58
C ARG A 175 9.00 -15.16 8.56
N TRP A 176 9.32 -14.44 7.50
CA TRP A 176 10.26 -14.87 6.46
C TRP A 176 10.84 -13.65 5.76
N THR A 177 12.03 -13.81 5.20
CA THR A 177 12.67 -12.84 4.31
C THR A 177 13.25 -13.56 3.10
N GLU A 178 13.10 -12.96 1.92
CA GLU A 178 13.58 -13.53 0.66
C GLU A 178 13.80 -12.40 -0.36
N GLN A 179 15.02 -12.26 -0.90
CA GLN A 179 15.34 -11.36 -2.02
C GLN A 179 14.75 -9.93 -1.90
N GLY A 180 14.98 -9.25 -0.78
CA GLY A 180 14.45 -7.89 -0.55
C GLY A 180 12.95 -7.84 -0.28
N GLN A 181 12.35 -8.97 0.08
CA GLN A 181 10.97 -9.08 0.51
C GLN A 181 10.90 -9.67 1.91
N ALA A 182 9.81 -9.35 2.61
CA ALA A 182 9.51 -9.92 3.90
C ALA A 182 8.02 -10.17 4.07
N GLY A 183 7.69 -11.23 4.81
CA GLY A 183 6.34 -11.48 5.29
C GLY A 183 6.24 -11.18 6.77
N ILE A 184 5.25 -10.39 7.14
CA ILE A 184 5.04 -9.91 8.49
C ILE A 184 3.71 -10.45 8.99
N ALA A 185 3.73 -11.17 10.11
CA ALA A 185 2.51 -11.54 10.81
C ALA A 185 2.18 -10.49 11.86
N PHE A 186 0.94 -10.04 11.92
CA PHE A 186 0.52 -9.10 12.94
C PHE A 186 0.32 -9.81 14.28
N PHE A 187 0.64 -9.13 15.37
CA PHE A 187 0.32 -9.65 16.71
C PHE A 187 -1.18 -9.63 16.98
N GLU A 188 -1.88 -8.63 16.44
CA GLU A 188 -3.34 -8.51 16.49
C GLU A 188 -3.88 -8.38 15.07
N GLU A 189 -4.92 -9.15 14.74
CA GLU A 189 -5.54 -9.07 13.43
C GLU A 189 -6.29 -7.73 13.25
N ILE A 190 -6.20 -7.16 12.06
CA ILE A 190 -6.97 -5.96 11.70
C ILE A 190 -8.43 -6.38 11.48
N GLY A 191 -9.31 -5.90 12.37
CA GLY A 191 -10.74 -6.14 12.24
C GLY A 191 -11.32 -5.60 10.93
N TRP A 192 -12.27 -6.35 10.36
CA TRP A 192 -12.96 -6.00 9.10
C TRP A 192 -13.55 -4.58 9.07
N GLN A 193 -14.09 -4.13 10.21
CA GLN A 193 -14.68 -2.79 10.38
C GLN A 193 -13.67 -1.66 10.14
N VAL A 194 -12.37 -1.94 10.31
CA VAL A 194 -11.28 -1.00 10.06
C VAL A 194 -10.71 -1.21 8.66
N LEU A 195 -10.47 -2.48 8.28
CA LEU A 195 -9.78 -2.81 7.05
C LEU A 195 -10.58 -2.44 5.79
N MET A 196 -11.90 -2.66 5.77
CA MET A 196 -12.69 -2.38 4.56
C MET A 196 -12.85 -0.91 4.22
N PRO A 197 -13.20 -0.01 5.16
CA PRO A 197 -13.19 1.42 4.89
C PRO A 197 -11.80 1.91 4.45
N TRP A 198 -10.74 1.37 5.06
CA TRP A 198 -9.37 1.70 4.67
C TRP A 198 -9.03 1.26 3.24
N LEU A 199 -9.40 0.04 2.84
CA LEU A 199 -9.21 -0.45 1.47
C LEU A 199 -9.95 0.41 0.44
N ARG A 200 -11.17 0.88 0.77
CA ARG A 200 -11.89 1.83 -0.09
C ARG A 200 -11.11 3.14 -0.23
N GLN A 201 -10.63 3.70 0.88
CA GLN A 201 -9.80 4.90 0.84
C GLN A 201 -8.53 4.71 0.00
N VAL A 202 -7.89 3.53 0.10
CA VAL A 202 -6.73 3.19 -0.73
C VAL A 202 -7.09 3.07 -2.21
N ALA A 203 -8.23 2.46 -2.54
CA ALA A 203 -8.70 2.33 -3.92
C ALA A 203 -9.07 3.69 -4.55
N ASP A 204 -9.67 4.58 -3.75
CA ASP A 204 -10.09 5.93 -4.19
C ASP A 204 -8.92 6.91 -4.27
N ARG A 205 -7.78 6.60 -3.62
CA ARG A 205 -6.57 7.41 -3.71
C ARG A 205 -6.03 7.34 -5.13
N ARG A 206 -6.14 8.46 -5.84
CA ARG A 206 -5.38 8.67 -7.07
C ARG A 206 -3.89 8.49 -6.74
N PRO A 207 -3.13 7.72 -7.53
CA PRO A 207 -1.68 7.71 -7.41
C PRO A 207 -1.23 9.18 -7.42
N PRO A 208 -0.31 9.61 -6.54
CA PRO A 208 0.23 10.95 -6.64
C PRO A 208 0.71 11.12 -8.08
N ALA A 209 0.28 12.20 -8.74
CA ALA A 209 0.81 12.56 -10.05
C ALA A 209 2.34 12.44 -9.93
N THR A 210 2.97 11.74 -10.89
CA THR A 210 4.42 11.53 -10.98
C THR A 210 5.10 12.69 -10.30
N ARG A 211 5.80 12.43 -9.18
CA ARG A 211 6.44 13.45 -8.34
C ARG A 211 7.15 14.42 -9.26
N ASP A 212 6.47 15.52 -9.60
CA ASP A 212 7.10 16.56 -10.37
C ASP A 212 8.21 16.99 -9.44
N SER A 213 9.44 16.88 -9.95
CA SER A 213 10.65 17.33 -9.30
C SER A 213 10.59 18.85 -9.22
N TYR A 214 9.62 19.36 -8.45
CA TYR A 214 9.55 20.73 -8.01
C TYR A 214 10.76 20.94 -7.13
N THR A 215 11.83 21.34 -7.82
CA THR A 215 13.07 21.86 -7.24
C THR A 215 12.78 23.28 -6.75
N SER A 216 11.72 23.44 -5.96
CA SER A 216 11.55 24.66 -5.19
C SER A 216 12.64 24.63 -4.13
N PRO A 217 13.44 25.71 -4.01
CA PRO A 217 14.45 25.83 -2.96
C PRO A 217 13.80 25.53 -1.61
N SER A 218 14.48 24.75 -0.76
CA SER A 218 13.99 24.55 0.60
C SER A 218 13.88 25.90 1.30
N PRO A 219 12.70 26.28 1.82
CA PRO A 219 12.56 27.49 2.63
C PRO A 219 13.44 27.44 3.89
N LEU A 220 13.87 26.24 4.32
CA LEU A 220 14.85 26.02 5.39
C LEU A 220 16.31 26.10 4.93
N GLY A 221 16.60 26.10 3.62
CA GLY A 221 17.97 26.16 3.09
C GLY A 221 18.74 27.43 3.45
N ALA A 222 18.04 28.53 3.73
CA ALA A 222 18.63 29.80 4.19
C ALA A 222 18.63 29.96 5.73
N VAL A 223 18.00 29.03 6.46
CA VAL A 223 17.90 29.11 7.93
C VAL A 223 19.21 28.64 8.56
N LYS A 224 19.82 29.51 9.37
CA LYS A 224 21.07 29.20 10.07
C LYS A 224 20.90 27.97 10.97
N ASN A 225 21.85 27.03 10.89
CA ASN A 225 21.87 25.77 11.66
C ASN A 225 20.71 24.80 11.33
N ALA A 226 20.06 24.93 10.16
CA ALA A 226 19.16 23.90 9.70
C ALA A 226 19.93 22.59 9.43
N LEU A 227 19.42 21.49 9.97
CA LEU A 227 19.91 20.13 9.75
C LEU A 227 19.17 19.53 8.56
N LYS A 228 19.94 19.01 7.60
CA LYS A 228 19.41 18.13 6.55
C LYS A 228 19.37 16.70 7.10
N LEU A 229 18.21 16.05 7.04
CA LEU A 229 18.02 14.70 7.62
C LEU A 229 17.66 13.67 6.56
N GLU A 230 16.69 13.96 5.70
CA GLU A 230 16.18 13.04 4.67
C GLU A 230 15.72 11.67 5.20
N VAL A 231 15.24 11.62 6.45
CA VAL A 231 14.87 10.38 7.15
C VAL A 231 13.39 10.04 7.01
N ALA A 232 13.09 8.75 6.93
CA ALA A 232 11.71 8.25 7.00
C ALA A 232 11.13 8.47 8.40
N SER A 233 9.85 8.82 8.45
CA SER A 233 9.11 9.11 9.67
C SER A 233 7.59 9.02 9.44
N HIS A 234 6.80 9.48 10.40
CA HIS A 234 5.37 9.60 10.30
C HIS A 234 4.86 10.82 11.07
N VAL A 235 3.72 11.33 10.64
CA VAL A 235 2.95 12.36 11.32
C VAL A 235 1.62 11.80 11.79
N ARG A 236 1.16 12.24 12.96
CA ARG A 236 -0.15 11.89 13.50
C ARG A 236 -1.07 13.10 13.52
N SER A 237 -2.29 12.91 12.99
CA SER A 237 -3.40 13.85 13.09
C SER A 237 -4.59 13.14 13.73
N GLY A 238 -4.97 13.56 14.94
CA GLY A 238 -5.98 12.86 15.74
C GLY A 238 -5.57 11.39 16.00
N SER A 239 -6.39 10.45 15.51
CA SER A 239 -6.16 9.00 15.62
C SER A 239 -5.41 8.39 14.43
N SER A 240 -5.23 9.14 13.35
CA SER A 240 -4.66 8.65 12.09
C SER A 240 -3.19 9.00 11.97
N TRP A 241 -2.44 8.10 11.36
CA TRP A 241 -1.01 8.24 11.12
C TRP A 241 -0.74 8.26 9.63
N TRP A 242 0.20 9.08 9.21
CA TRP A 242 0.56 9.25 7.81
C TRP A 242 2.07 9.15 7.69
N ASN A 243 2.53 8.42 6.70
CA ASN A 243 3.94 8.32 6.37
C ASN A 243 4.47 9.70 5.98
N ALA A 244 5.67 10.01 6.45
CA ALA A 244 6.32 11.28 6.18
C ALA A 244 7.83 11.09 5.97
N GLN A 245 8.46 11.95 5.18
CA GLN A 245 9.91 12.04 5.11
C GLN A 245 10.34 13.40 5.63
N VAL A 246 11.15 13.44 6.69
CA VAL A 246 11.70 14.70 7.19
C VAL A 246 12.86 15.08 6.29
N LEU A 247 12.72 16.17 5.53
CA LEU A 247 13.77 16.63 4.63
C LEU A 247 14.83 17.42 5.40
N SER A 248 14.37 18.45 6.12
CA SER A 248 15.23 19.33 6.90
C SER A 248 14.50 19.93 8.09
N LEU A 249 15.22 20.35 9.12
CA LEU A 249 14.66 21.07 10.26
C LEU A 249 15.65 22.03 10.90
N SER A 250 15.13 23.04 11.59
CA SER A 250 15.87 23.87 12.54
C SER A 250 15.28 23.66 13.94
N ASN A 251 15.65 24.49 14.90
CA ASN A 251 15.02 24.45 16.22
C ASN A 251 13.55 24.91 16.21
N ALA A 252 13.12 25.66 15.19
CA ALA A 252 11.79 26.28 15.15
C ALA A 252 10.92 25.78 13.99
N LEU A 253 11.53 25.30 12.91
CA LEU A 253 10.83 24.91 11.69
C LEU A 253 11.22 23.49 11.28
N VAL A 254 10.30 22.80 10.62
CA VAL A 254 10.56 21.51 9.97
C VAL A 254 9.91 21.50 8.59
N GLU A 255 10.61 20.88 7.67
CA GLU A 255 10.15 20.58 6.34
C GLU A 255 10.06 19.06 6.18
N PHE A 256 8.89 18.61 5.74
CA PHE A 256 8.64 17.20 5.52
C PHE A 256 7.80 16.99 4.27
N GLU A 257 7.86 15.77 3.73
CA GLU A 257 6.97 15.31 2.67
C GLU A 257 5.99 14.28 3.20
N SER A 258 4.75 14.31 2.74
CA SER A 258 3.75 13.27 2.94
C SER A 258 2.86 13.13 1.72
N ASP A 259 2.42 11.90 1.42
CA ASP A 259 1.47 11.67 0.32
C ASP A 259 0.08 12.21 0.66
N THR A 260 -0.18 12.50 1.94
CA THR A 260 -1.39 13.20 2.41
C THR A 260 -1.13 14.69 2.50
N GLU A 261 -1.98 15.48 1.87
CA GLU A 261 -1.92 16.94 1.98
C GLU A 261 -2.50 17.42 3.31
N PHE A 262 -1.74 18.26 4.02
CA PHE A 262 -2.20 18.90 5.25
C PHE A 262 -2.42 20.39 5.02
N ALA A 263 -3.65 20.86 5.25
CA ALA A 263 -3.98 22.27 5.11
C ALA A 263 -3.16 23.14 6.10
N PRO A 264 -2.85 24.40 5.75
CA PRO A 264 -2.27 25.36 6.68
C PRO A 264 -3.06 25.44 7.99
N LEU A 265 -2.35 25.70 9.08
CA LEU A 265 -2.83 25.70 10.47
C LEU A 265 -3.18 24.33 11.06
N SER A 266 -3.05 23.23 10.31
CA SER A 266 -3.21 21.87 10.83
C SER A 266 -2.20 21.59 11.94
N GLY A 267 -2.69 21.17 13.11
CA GLY A 267 -1.86 20.71 14.22
C GLY A 267 -1.55 19.22 14.07
N LEU A 268 -0.27 18.86 14.01
CA LEU A 268 0.19 17.49 13.84
C LEU A 268 1.20 17.12 14.94
N TRP A 269 1.41 15.83 15.13
CA TRP A 269 2.52 15.29 15.90
C TRP A 269 3.50 14.63 14.94
N LEU A 270 4.68 15.20 14.78
CA LEU A 270 5.74 14.63 13.95
C LEU A 270 6.61 13.72 14.80
N SER A 271 6.81 12.48 14.37
CA SER A 271 7.82 11.62 14.99
C SER A 271 9.21 12.04 14.52
N LEU A 272 10.14 12.17 15.45
CA LEU A 272 11.52 12.51 15.16
C LEU A 272 12.42 11.40 15.71
N PRO A 273 13.50 11.03 14.98
CA PRO A 273 14.39 9.98 15.42
C PRO A 273 15.02 10.36 16.77
N GLU A 274 15.19 9.37 17.64
CA GLU A 274 15.81 9.47 18.98
C GLU A 274 15.13 10.38 20.03
N ILE A 275 14.23 11.26 19.61
CA ILE A 275 13.55 12.22 20.50
C ILE A 275 12.03 12.05 20.54
N GLY A 276 11.44 11.25 19.64
CA GLY A 276 10.03 10.89 19.66
C GLY A 276 9.11 11.94 19.05
N GLY A 277 7.85 11.96 19.49
CA GLY A 277 6.81 12.80 18.91
C GLY A 277 6.90 14.27 19.36
N TRP A 278 6.87 15.19 18.40
CA TRP A 278 6.90 16.63 18.63
C TRP A 278 5.70 17.35 18.01
N PRO A 279 5.06 18.30 18.72
CA PRO A 279 3.91 19.01 18.19
C PRO A 279 4.36 20.06 17.16
N ILE A 280 3.77 19.99 15.97
CA ILE A 280 4.02 20.93 14.87
C ILE A 280 2.70 21.55 14.39
N ARG A 281 2.79 22.71 13.73
CA ARG A 281 1.68 23.32 12.99
C ARG A 281 2.11 23.64 11.57
N VAL A 282 1.36 23.15 10.59
CA VAL A 282 1.62 23.44 9.17
C VAL A 282 1.43 24.94 8.91
N ILE A 283 2.41 25.55 8.26
CA ILE A 283 2.40 26.97 7.84
C ILE A 283 2.17 27.03 6.33
N GLU A 284 2.91 26.21 5.57
CA GLU A 284 2.86 26.18 4.12
C GLU A 284 2.64 24.76 3.62
N CYS A 285 1.89 24.64 2.53
CA CYS A 285 1.61 23.39 1.85
C CYS A 285 1.80 23.58 0.34
N HIS A 286 2.62 22.73 -0.26
CA HIS A 286 2.89 22.69 -1.68
C HIS A 286 2.77 21.25 -2.17
N GLY A 287 1.52 20.80 -2.36
CA GLY A 287 1.21 19.40 -2.69
C GLY A 287 1.65 18.47 -1.56
N THR A 288 2.61 17.58 -1.86
CA THR A 288 3.13 16.61 -0.89
C THR A 288 4.18 17.18 0.05
N ARG A 289 4.64 18.42 -0.16
CA ARG A 289 5.68 19.06 0.67
C ARG A 289 5.05 20.07 1.62
N HIS A 290 5.46 20.01 2.88
CA HIS A 290 4.90 20.82 3.96
C HIS A 290 6.02 21.50 4.73
N VAL A 291 5.78 22.75 5.13
CA VAL A 291 6.60 23.47 6.10
C VAL A 291 5.76 23.70 7.33
N ALA A 292 6.31 23.37 8.49
CA ALA A 292 5.62 23.51 9.77
C ALA A 292 6.51 24.15 10.83
N GLU A 293 5.88 24.92 11.73
CA GLU A 293 6.53 25.37 12.96
C GLU A 293 6.44 24.30 14.04
N PHE A 294 7.51 24.17 14.83
CA PHE A 294 7.44 23.48 16.11
C PHE A 294 6.66 24.35 17.10
N ARG A 295 5.57 23.82 17.66
CA ARG A 295 4.77 24.50 18.69
C ARG A 295 5.54 24.66 20.00
N LEU A 296 6.56 23.84 20.19
CA LEU A 296 7.57 23.93 21.23
C LEU A 296 8.94 23.87 20.53
N PRO A 297 9.76 24.92 20.56
CA PRO A 297 11.06 24.88 19.89
C PRO A 297 11.94 23.75 20.43
N LEU A 298 12.70 23.11 19.53
CA LEU A 298 13.67 22.10 19.91
C LEU A 298 14.83 22.74 20.68
N ARG A 299 15.17 22.14 21.81
CA ARG A 299 16.26 22.54 22.68
C ARG A 299 17.60 22.11 22.10
N PRO A 300 18.73 22.74 22.50
CA PRO A 300 20.05 22.40 21.96
C PRO A 300 20.43 20.92 22.07
N HIS A 301 20.01 20.23 23.14
CA HIS A 301 20.32 18.81 23.32
C HIS A 301 19.49 17.89 22.40
N GLU A 302 18.27 18.28 22.04
CA GLU A 302 17.44 17.57 21.05
C GLU A 302 18.04 17.76 19.65
N MET A 303 18.44 18.99 19.31
CA MET A 303 19.15 19.30 18.07
C MET A 303 20.48 18.53 17.95
N ALA A 304 21.21 18.35 19.05
CA ALA A 304 22.45 17.57 19.06
C ALA A 304 22.22 16.10 18.70
N ARG A 305 21.21 15.45 19.30
CA ARG A 305 20.82 14.06 18.99
C ARG A 305 20.42 13.91 17.51
N LEU A 306 19.56 14.79 17.02
CA LEU A 306 19.15 14.80 15.61
C LEU A 306 20.33 15.01 14.66
N SER A 307 21.34 15.79 15.05
CA SER A 307 22.55 15.97 14.26
C SER A 307 23.42 14.72 14.18
N GLU A 308 23.38 13.82 15.16
CA GLU A 308 24.07 12.52 15.11
C GLU A 308 23.43 11.61 14.06
N VAL A 309 22.10 11.66 13.94
CA VAL A 309 21.33 10.97 12.89
C VAL A 309 21.61 11.56 11.50
N ALA A 310 21.82 12.87 11.40
CA ALA A 310 22.10 13.57 10.14
C ALA A 310 23.48 13.24 9.53
N ARG A 311 24.40 12.65 10.31
CA ARG A 311 25.75 12.34 9.81
C ARG A 311 25.66 11.12 8.87
N PRO A 312 26.26 11.19 7.67
CA PRO A 312 26.31 10.03 6.79
C PRO A 312 27.01 8.87 7.51
N ARG A 313 26.37 7.71 7.53
CA ARG A 313 26.97 6.45 7.99
C ARG A 313 27.84 5.83 6.91
#